data_AF-A0A0Q9WSR6-F1
#
_entry.id   AF-A0A0Q9WSR6-F1
#
_cell.length_a   1.000
_cell.length_b   1.000
_cell.length_c   1.000
_cell.angle_alpha   90.00
_cell.angle_beta   90.00
_cell.angle_gamma   90.00
#
_symmetry.space_group_name_H-M   'P 1'
#
loop_
_entity.id
_entity.type
_entity.pdbx_description
1 polymer ?
#
loop_
_entity_poly.entity_id
_entity_poly.type
_entity_poly.pdbx_seq_one_letter_code
_entity_poly.pdbx_strand_id
1 'polypeptide(L)'
;MAGLKQQQQQYQQQQHHGLLSLWLLLICFRFAIIVGDINCKAFKKNASLLSLSCCELTHPSLDKGNAECRATLNLPHGRQFTFAELYTINMCIEECNYVGSGYIDADPPYRLDMANIQTNLDKFMPEPKDNATTFMMDAYKKCEIFRMRHSSRYTLHLPDIEFIEEQCNPFALQITICVRILAMQRCPLQFQVNTDNCKMARSYFLQCVVDVESNV
;
A
#
# COMPACT_ATOMS: atom_id res chain seq x y z
N MET A 1 -48.17 43.34 -36.19
CA MET A 1 -47.62 43.48 -34.82
C MET A 1 -47.77 42.22 -33.93
N ALA A 2 -48.27 41.09 -34.44
CA ALA A 2 -48.42 39.85 -33.65
C ALA A 2 -47.13 38.99 -33.56
N GLY A 3 -46.23 39.09 -34.54
CA GLY A 3 -45.01 38.26 -34.60
C GLY A 3 -43.91 38.62 -33.58
N LEU A 4 -43.82 39.88 -33.13
CA LEU A 4 -42.80 40.30 -32.17
C LEU A 4 -43.02 39.74 -30.75
N LYS A 5 -44.28 39.54 -30.34
CA LYS A 5 -44.59 39.00 -29.01
C LYS A 5 -44.25 37.50 -28.89
N GLN A 6 -44.40 36.73 -29.97
CA GLN A 6 -44.04 35.32 -29.99
C GLN A 6 -42.52 35.09 -29.96
N GLN A 7 -41.73 35.93 -30.63
CA GLN A 7 -40.27 35.84 -30.57
C GLN A 7 -39.70 36.21 -29.19
N GLN A 8 -40.29 37.19 -28.49
CA GLN A 8 -39.86 37.53 -27.12
C GLN A 8 -40.20 36.43 -26.10
N GLN A 9 -41.33 35.74 -26.25
CA GLN A 9 -41.69 34.63 -25.36
C GLN A 9 -40.80 33.39 -25.55
N GLN A 10 -40.42 33.05 -26.78
CA GLN A 10 -39.48 31.95 -27.03
C GLN A 10 -38.07 32.23 -26.48
N TYR A 11 -37.61 33.49 -26.55
CA TYR A 11 -36.29 33.87 -26.02
C TYR A 11 -36.24 33.83 -24.49
N GLN A 12 -37.32 34.22 -23.80
CA GLN A 12 -37.42 34.10 -22.34
C GLN A 12 -37.54 32.64 -21.89
N GLN A 13 -38.27 31.78 -22.61
CA GLN A 13 -38.34 30.35 -22.28
C GLN A 13 -36.99 29.63 -22.46
N GLN A 14 -36.19 29.99 -23.48
CA GLN A 14 -34.85 29.43 -23.66
C GLN A 14 -33.84 29.88 -22.59
N GLN A 15 -33.94 31.11 -22.08
CA GLN A 15 -33.08 31.58 -20.97
C GLN A 15 -33.35 30.85 -19.64
N HIS A 16 -34.60 30.48 -19.36
CA HIS A 16 -34.91 29.76 -18.12
C HIS A 16 -34.42 28.30 -18.10
N HIS A 17 -34.37 27.61 -19.25
CA HIS A 17 -33.84 26.25 -19.33
C HIS A 17 -32.31 26.17 -19.30
N GLY A 18 -31.60 27.20 -19.79
CA GLY A 18 -30.13 27.27 -19.72
C GLY A 18 -29.59 27.52 -18.30
N LEU A 19 -30.31 28.28 -17.48
CA LEU A 19 -29.89 28.55 -16.10
C LEU A 19 -30.16 27.34 -15.18
N LEU A 20 -31.31 26.67 -15.30
CA LEU A 20 -31.63 25.50 -14.47
C LEU A 20 -30.68 24.31 -14.67
N SER A 21 -30.17 24.10 -15.89
CA SER A 21 -29.19 23.05 -16.18
C SER A 21 -27.78 23.35 -15.65
N LEU A 22 -27.37 24.62 -15.60
CA LEU A 22 -26.08 25.04 -15.03
C LEU A 22 -26.07 24.91 -13.49
N TRP A 23 -27.19 25.19 -12.82
CA TRP A 23 -27.32 25.03 -11.37
C TRP A 23 -27.36 23.57 -10.93
N LEU A 24 -27.99 22.67 -11.71
CA LEU A 24 -27.95 21.22 -11.44
C LEU A 24 -26.54 20.64 -11.62
N LEU A 25 -25.77 21.09 -12.62
CA LEU A 25 -24.37 20.69 -12.78
C LEU A 25 -23.49 21.22 -11.63
N LEU A 26 -23.69 22.44 -11.15
CA LEU A 26 -22.97 22.99 -10.00
C LEU A 26 -23.33 22.29 -8.68
N ILE A 27 -24.57 21.84 -8.51
CA ILE A 27 -24.98 21.05 -7.33
C ILE A 27 -24.39 19.64 -7.41
N CYS A 28 -24.33 19.00 -8.59
CA CYS A 28 -23.63 17.72 -8.76
C CYS A 28 -22.10 17.85 -8.56
N PHE A 29 -21.50 18.98 -8.93
CA PHE A 29 -20.07 19.25 -8.66
C PHE A 29 -19.76 19.53 -7.19
N ARG A 30 -20.74 19.95 -6.38
CA ARG A 30 -20.56 20.10 -4.92
C ARG A 30 -20.71 18.80 -4.13
N PHE A 31 -21.26 17.74 -4.74
CA PHE A 31 -21.30 16.40 -4.14
C PHE A 31 -20.15 15.50 -4.59
N ALA A 32 -19.35 15.93 -5.56
CA ALA A 32 -18.06 15.33 -5.86
C ALA A 32 -17.01 15.94 -4.91
N ILE A 33 -16.35 15.10 -4.11
CA ILE A 33 -15.28 15.46 -3.16
C ILE A 33 -15.80 16.02 -1.82
N ILE A 34 -16.71 15.30 -1.15
CA ILE A 34 -16.50 15.08 0.29
C ILE A 34 -15.43 14.00 0.38
N VAL A 35 -14.18 14.35 0.11
CA VAL A 35 -13.07 13.59 0.68
C VAL A 35 -13.12 13.98 2.15
N GLY A 36 -13.86 13.19 2.94
CA GLY A 36 -13.89 13.40 4.38
C GLY A 36 -12.44 13.39 4.87
N ASP A 37 -11.99 14.49 5.45
CA ASP A 37 -10.65 14.60 6.03
C ASP A 37 -10.46 13.42 6.98
N ILE A 38 -9.62 12.46 6.59
CA ILE A 38 -9.28 11.36 7.47
C ILE A 38 -8.41 11.92 8.60
N ASN A 39 -8.80 11.62 9.83
CA ASN A 39 -7.93 11.89 10.98
C ASN A 39 -6.76 10.89 10.95
N CYS A 40 -5.65 11.29 10.31
CA CYS A 40 -4.47 10.46 10.14
C CYS A 40 -3.93 9.88 11.46
N LYS A 41 -4.06 10.61 12.57
CA LYS A 41 -3.60 10.13 13.88
C LYS A 41 -4.51 9.04 14.43
N ALA A 42 -5.83 9.22 14.33
CA ALA A 42 -6.82 8.28 14.86
C ALA A 42 -6.82 6.94 14.09
N PHE A 43 -6.63 6.98 12.76
CA PHE A 43 -6.74 5.79 11.93
C PHE A 43 -5.43 5.03 11.72
N LYS A 44 -4.26 5.61 12.05
CA LYS A 44 -2.93 5.00 11.83
C LYS A 44 -2.85 3.54 12.28
N LYS A 45 -3.22 3.25 13.53
CA LYS A 45 -3.09 1.90 14.10
C LYS A 45 -3.96 0.89 13.35
N ASN A 46 -5.24 1.22 13.16
CA ASN A 46 -6.20 0.32 12.52
C ASN A 46 -5.88 0.12 11.03
N ALA A 47 -5.54 1.19 10.31
CA ALA A 47 -5.16 1.10 8.90
C ALA A 47 -3.88 0.27 8.70
N SER A 48 -2.89 0.42 9.58
CA SER A 48 -1.66 -0.38 9.53
C SER A 48 -1.93 -1.88 9.68
N LEU A 49 -2.83 -2.27 10.59
CA LEU A 49 -3.24 -3.68 10.76
C LEU A 49 -3.99 -4.20 9.54
N LEU A 50 -4.90 -3.39 8.99
CA LEU A 50 -5.70 -3.74 7.81
C LEU A 50 -4.88 -3.81 6.51
N SER A 51 -3.69 -3.21 6.47
CA SER A 51 -2.81 -3.27 5.30
C SER A 51 -2.42 -4.69 4.89
N LEU A 52 -2.44 -5.64 5.85
CA LEU A 52 -2.13 -7.04 5.62
C LEU A 52 -3.27 -7.79 4.91
N SER A 53 -4.51 -7.30 4.95
CA SER A 53 -5.67 -8.06 4.49
C SER A 53 -6.53 -7.34 3.46
N CYS A 54 -6.23 -6.07 3.14
CA CYS A 54 -7.09 -5.26 2.27
C CYS A 54 -6.72 -5.27 0.79
N CYS A 55 -5.56 -5.83 0.45
CA CYS A 55 -5.19 -6.23 -0.90
C CYS A 55 -4.79 -7.71 -0.87
N GLU A 56 -5.45 -8.54 -1.68
CA GLU A 56 -5.19 -9.98 -1.71
C GLU A 56 -3.75 -10.30 -2.11
N LEU A 57 -3.11 -9.44 -2.91
CA LEU A 57 -1.74 -9.60 -3.40
C LEU A 57 -0.64 -9.48 -2.32
N THR A 58 -0.98 -8.92 -1.16
CA THR A 58 -0.04 -8.77 -0.03
C THR A 58 -0.50 -9.56 1.20
N HIS A 59 -1.40 -10.50 1.02
CA HIS A 59 -1.94 -11.30 2.11
C HIS A 59 -0.84 -12.20 2.73
N PRO A 60 -0.73 -12.30 4.07
CA PRO A 60 0.27 -13.12 4.73
C PRO A 60 0.27 -14.60 4.31
N SER A 61 -0.85 -15.14 3.83
CA SER A 61 -0.90 -16.53 3.32
C SER A 61 -0.03 -16.76 2.07
N LEU A 62 0.38 -15.69 1.38
CA LEU A 62 1.30 -15.74 0.24
C LEU A 62 2.76 -15.76 0.70
N ASP A 63 3.02 -15.45 1.97
CA ASP A 63 4.34 -15.43 2.59
C ASP A 63 4.58 -16.73 3.38
N LYS A 64 5.04 -17.76 2.67
CA LYS A 64 5.25 -19.09 3.25
C LYS A 64 6.48 -19.19 4.15
N GLY A 65 7.50 -18.36 3.95
CA GLY A 65 8.74 -18.40 4.73
C GLY A 65 8.64 -17.69 6.08
N ASN A 66 7.65 -16.83 6.28
CA ASN A 66 7.51 -16.05 7.52
C ASN A 66 7.49 -16.90 8.79
N ALA A 67 6.67 -17.97 8.80
CA ALA A 67 6.51 -18.82 9.97
C ALA A 67 7.79 -19.60 10.29
N GLU A 68 8.47 -20.09 9.26
CA GLU A 68 9.75 -20.80 9.38
C GLU A 68 10.84 -19.88 9.91
N CYS A 69 11.00 -18.69 9.32
CA CYS A 69 11.94 -17.67 9.77
C CYS A 69 11.62 -17.10 11.15
N ARG A 70 10.34 -17.04 11.54
CA ARG A 70 9.98 -16.67 12.91
C ARG A 70 10.39 -17.73 13.92
N ALA A 71 10.34 -19.01 13.56
CA ALA A 71 10.71 -20.10 14.43
C ALA A 71 12.23 -20.15 14.70
N THR A 72 13.07 -19.72 13.76
CA THR A 72 14.53 -19.70 13.93
C THR A 72 15.00 -18.69 14.98
N LEU A 73 14.21 -17.64 15.26
CA LEU A 73 14.54 -16.59 16.23
C LEU A 73 14.32 -16.99 17.70
N ASN A 74 13.79 -18.19 17.99
CA ASN A 74 13.60 -18.70 19.35
C ASN A 74 12.94 -17.68 20.32
N LEU A 75 11.95 -16.93 19.83
CA LEU A 75 11.35 -15.81 20.57
C LEU A 75 10.76 -16.26 21.92
N PRO A 76 10.96 -15.50 23.01
CA PRO A 76 10.40 -15.84 24.32
C PRO A 76 8.87 -15.99 24.29
N HIS A 77 8.37 -17.17 24.69
CA HIS A 77 6.94 -17.45 24.72
C HIS A 77 6.21 -16.57 25.75
N GLY A 78 5.11 -15.93 25.32
CA GLY A 78 4.24 -15.13 26.20
C GLY A 78 4.75 -13.72 26.55
N ARG A 79 5.96 -13.35 26.11
CA ARG A 79 6.49 -11.98 26.29
C ARG A 79 5.78 -11.00 25.35
N GLN A 80 5.41 -9.84 25.88
CA GLN A 80 4.99 -8.69 25.09
C GLN A 80 6.23 -7.93 24.63
N PHE A 81 6.32 -7.63 23.34
CA PHE A 81 7.42 -6.90 22.75
C PHE A 81 7.03 -5.43 22.53
N THR A 82 7.97 -4.53 22.80
CA THR A 82 7.85 -3.11 22.45
C THR A 82 7.82 -2.92 20.93
N PHE A 83 7.46 -1.71 20.48
CA PHE A 83 7.48 -1.39 19.04
C PHE A 83 8.88 -1.56 18.44
N ALA A 84 9.92 -1.11 19.15
CA ALA A 84 11.30 -1.23 18.68
C ALA A 84 11.71 -2.71 18.58
N GLU A 85 11.36 -3.53 19.57
CA GLU A 85 11.63 -4.97 19.53
C GLU A 85 10.88 -5.66 18.38
N LEU A 86 9.60 -5.37 18.20
CA LEU A 86 8.82 -5.90 17.08
C LEU A 86 9.40 -5.50 15.72
N TYR A 87 9.93 -4.27 15.61
CA TYR A 87 10.57 -3.82 14.39
C TYR A 87 11.84 -4.64 14.10
N THR A 88 12.73 -4.81 15.08
CA THR A 88 13.94 -5.64 14.92
C THR A 88 13.61 -7.11 14.66
N ILE A 89 12.61 -7.68 15.36
CA ILE A 89 12.16 -9.05 15.12
C ILE A 89 11.67 -9.21 13.68
N ASN A 90 10.81 -8.31 13.21
CA ASN A 90 10.32 -8.37 11.83
C ASN A 90 11.44 -8.12 10.81
N MET A 91 12.45 -7.32 11.15
CA MET A 91 13.63 -7.13 10.30
C MET A 91 14.34 -8.45 10.04
N CYS A 92 14.61 -9.22 11.09
CA CYS A 92 15.24 -10.53 10.98
C CYS A 92 14.36 -11.56 10.26
N ILE A 93 13.06 -11.57 10.52
CA ILE A 93 12.12 -12.48 9.83
C ILE A 93 12.13 -12.20 8.32
N GLU A 94 12.03 -10.93 7.93
CA GLU A 94 11.98 -10.55 6.51
C GLU A 94 13.32 -10.79 5.81
N GLU A 95 14.46 -10.54 6.48
CA GLU A 95 15.77 -10.87 5.91
C GLU A 95 15.93 -12.37 5.68
N CYS A 96 15.66 -13.19 6.70
CA CYS A 96 15.66 -14.65 6.57
C CYS A 96 14.76 -15.11 5.41
N ASN A 97 13.57 -14.51 5.28
CA ASN A 97 12.62 -14.88 4.25
C ASN A 97 13.09 -14.49 2.84
N TYR A 98 13.67 -13.29 2.69
CA TYR A 98 14.17 -12.83 1.39
C TYR A 98 15.41 -13.61 0.95
N VAL A 99 16.33 -13.92 1.87
CA VAL A 99 17.50 -14.77 1.60
C VAL A 99 17.04 -16.19 1.26
N GLY A 100 16.18 -16.79 2.08
CA GLY A 100 15.66 -18.14 1.87
C GLY A 100 14.84 -18.30 0.59
N SER A 101 14.16 -17.22 0.15
CA SER A 101 13.42 -17.18 -1.11
C SER A 101 14.29 -16.87 -2.33
N GLY A 102 15.58 -16.55 -2.14
CA GLY A 102 16.49 -16.13 -3.19
C GLY A 102 16.17 -14.76 -3.78
N TYR A 103 15.46 -13.90 -3.04
CA TYR A 103 15.12 -12.54 -3.47
C TYR A 103 16.28 -11.57 -3.30
N ILE A 104 17.20 -11.87 -2.38
CA ILE A 104 18.46 -11.14 -2.17
C ILE A 104 19.56 -12.15 -1.86
N ASP A 105 20.81 -11.76 -2.10
CA ASP A 105 21.97 -12.45 -1.57
C ASP A 105 22.08 -12.25 -0.05
N ALA A 106 22.72 -13.21 0.64
CA ALA A 106 22.98 -13.12 2.08
C ALA A 106 23.99 -11.99 2.43
N ASP A 107 24.86 -11.63 1.48
CA ASP A 107 25.87 -10.60 1.65
C ASP A 107 25.52 -9.32 0.86
N PRO A 108 26.00 -8.14 1.30
CA PRO A 108 25.93 -6.90 0.52
C PRO A 108 26.48 -7.08 -0.91
N PRO A 109 25.94 -6.37 -1.92
CA PRO A 109 25.32 -5.04 -1.80
C PRO A 109 23.78 -5.01 -1.68
N TYR A 110 23.11 -6.11 -1.34
CA TYR A 110 21.65 -6.26 -1.21
C TYR A 110 20.84 -5.62 -2.36
N ARG A 111 20.45 -6.47 -3.31
CA ARG A 111 19.67 -6.09 -4.49
C ARG A 111 18.58 -7.13 -4.71
N LEU A 112 17.45 -6.69 -5.25
CA LEU A 112 16.37 -7.61 -5.60
C LEU A 112 16.75 -8.46 -6.82
N ASP A 113 16.73 -9.78 -6.67
CA ASP A 113 16.73 -10.71 -7.78
C ASP A 113 15.33 -10.77 -8.38
N MET A 114 15.09 -9.91 -9.37
CA MET A 114 13.80 -9.82 -10.05
C MET A 114 13.42 -11.12 -10.79
N ALA A 115 14.38 -11.97 -11.17
CA ALA A 115 14.09 -13.23 -11.86
C ALA A 115 13.55 -14.29 -10.87
N ASN A 116 14.15 -14.39 -9.69
CA ASN A 116 13.65 -15.26 -8.61
C ASN A 116 12.32 -14.77 -8.06
N ILE A 117 12.16 -13.45 -7.90
CA ILE A 117 10.88 -12.84 -7.52
C ILE A 117 9.78 -13.24 -8.52
N GLN A 118 9.99 -13.00 -9.81
CA GLN A 118 9.04 -13.40 -10.86
C GLN A 118 8.69 -14.89 -10.75
N THR A 119 9.70 -15.75 -10.67
CA THR A 119 9.55 -17.22 -10.58
C THR A 119 8.70 -17.63 -9.38
N ASN A 120 8.84 -16.96 -8.24
CA ASN A 120 8.06 -17.27 -7.04
C ASN A 120 6.64 -16.67 -7.10
N LEU A 121 6.48 -15.46 -7.65
CA LEU A 121 5.17 -14.86 -7.87
C LEU A 121 4.30 -15.73 -8.78
N ASP A 122 4.85 -16.27 -9.87
CA ASP A 122 4.11 -17.12 -10.81
C ASP A 122 3.59 -18.43 -10.19
N LYS A 123 4.23 -18.90 -9.10
CA LYS A 123 3.80 -20.11 -8.38
C LYS A 123 2.61 -19.85 -7.46
N PHE A 124 2.52 -18.66 -6.84
CA PHE A 124 1.62 -18.44 -5.70
C PHE A 124 0.62 -17.29 -5.87
N MET A 125 0.79 -16.41 -6.86
CA MET A 125 -0.14 -15.30 -7.08
C MET A 125 -1.55 -15.79 -7.45
N PRO A 126 -2.60 -15.12 -6.93
CA PRO A 126 -3.99 -15.47 -7.24
C PRO A 126 -4.37 -15.11 -8.69
N GLU A 127 -5.45 -15.71 -9.18
CA GLU A 127 -6.01 -15.38 -10.49
C GLU A 127 -6.71 -14.01 -10.49
N PRO A 128 -6.65 -13.22 -11.58
CA PRO A 128 -5.90 -13.45 -12.83
C PRO A 128 -4.38 -13.24 -12.66
N LYS A 129 -3.62 -14.31 -12.86
CA LYS A 129 -2.21 -14.39 -12.46
C LYS A 129 -1.33 -13.34 -13.13
N ASP A 130 -1.49 -13.13 -14.44
CA ASP A 130 -0.68 -12.15 -15.18
C ASP A 130 -0.80 -10.74 -14.61
N ASN A 131 -2.02 -10.34 -14.20
CA ASN A 131 -2.25 -9.03 -13.60
C ASN A 131 -1.66 -8.95 -12.19
N ALA A 132 -1.82 -10.01 -11.38
CA ALA A 132 -1.27 -10.09 -10.04
C ALA A 132 0.27 -10.02 -10.07
N THR A 133 0.90 -10.84 -10.90
CA THR A 133 2.36 -10.88 -11.03
C THR A 133 2.90 -9.57 -11.59
N THR A 134 2.27 -9.01 -12.64
CA THR A 134 2.71 -7.72 -13.21
C THR A 134 2.69 -6.60 -12.17
N PHE A 135 1.61 -6.51 -11.39
CA PHE A 135 1.50 -5.53 -10.31
C PHE A 135 2.59 -5.71 -9.25
N MET A 136 2.80 -6.94 -8.77
CA MET A 136 3.78 -7.20 -7.72
C MET A 136 5.22 -6.98 -8.20
N MET A 137 5.54 -7.34 -9.44
CA MET A 137 6.85 -7.08 -10.03
C MET A 137 7.16 -5.58 -10.14
N ASP A 138 6.18 -4.79 -10.58
CA ASP A 138 6.30 -3.34 -10.62
C ASP A 138 6.45 -2.75 -9.21
N ALA A 139 5.70 -3.29 -8.23
CA ALA A 139 5.80 -2.89 -6.84
C ALA A 139 7.20 -3.11 -6.25
N TYR A 140 7.79 -4.30 -6.46
CA TYR A 140 9.16 -4.60 -6.03
C TYR A 140 10.19 -3.64 -6.63
N LYS A 141 10.13 -3.39 -7.94
CA LYS A 141 11.04 -2.46 -8.63
C LYS A 141 10.92 -1.04 -8.08
N LYS A 142 9.69 -0.53 -7.97
CA LYS A 142 9.42 0.80 -7.40
C LYS A 142 9.95 0.90 -5.98
N CYS A 143 9.73 -0.13 -5.17
CA CYS A 143 10.15 -0.12 -3.78
C CYS A 143 11.66 -0.21 -3.58
N GLU A 144 12.40 -0.89 -4.45
CA GLU A 144 13.86 -0.85 -4.43
C GLU A 144 14.40 0.55 -4.73
N ILE A 145 13.87 1.21 -5.76
CA ILE A 145 14.26 2.58 -6.13
C ILE A 145 13.88 3.56 -5.02
N PHE A 146 12.66 3.47 -4.50
CA PHE A 146 12.19 4.30 -3.40
C PHE A 146 13.10 4.13 -2.17
N ARG A 147 13.41 2.89 -1.81
CA ARG A 147 14.34 2.59 -0.70
C ARG A 147 15.73 3.17 -0.96
N MET A 148 16.28 3.07 -2.17
CA MET A 148 17.57 3.69 -2.51
C MET A 148 17.55 5.21 -2.26
N ARG A 149 16.48 5.90 -2.67
CA ARG A 149 16.35 7.37 -2.52
C ARG A 149 16.11 7.82 -1.08
N HIS A 150 15.46 6.99 -0.28
CA HIS A 150 15.01 7.35 1.06
C HIS A 150 15.70 6.58 2.18
N SER A 151 16.70 5.74 1.87
CA SER A 151 17.40 4.86 2.83
C SER A 151 17.91 5.58 4.08
N SER A 152 18.40 6.82 3.93
CA SER A 152 18.86 7.65 5.06
C SER A 152 17.76 8.04 6.06
N ARG A 153 16.48 7.98 5.65
CA ARG A 153 15.32 8.24 6.53
C ARG A 153 14.95 7.02 7.38
N TYR A 154 15.45 5.84 7.01
CA TYR A 154 15.15 4.58 7.67
C TYR A 154 16.24 4.12 8.63
N THR A 155 17.32 4.90 8.79
CA THR A 155 18.37 4.67 9.79
C THR A 155 17.83 4.93 11.19
N LEU A 156 17.04 4.00 11.72
CA LEU A 156 16.69 3.96 13.13
C LEU A 156 17.81 3.26 13.88
N HIS A 157 18.34 3.89 14.92
CA HIS A 157 19.12 3.21 15.95
C HIS A 157 18.15 2.33 16.75
N LEU A 158 17.99 1.08 16.30
CA LEU A 158 17.19 0.09 16.99
C LEU A 158 18.00 -0.47 18.18
N PRO A 159 17.34 -0.82 19.29
CA PRO A 159 18.02 -1.42 20.42
C PRO A 159 18.55 -2.80 20.03
N ASP A 160 19.72 -3.15 20.56
CA ASP A 160 20.17 -4.55 20.58
C ASP A 160 19.17 -5.38 21.40
N ILE A 161 18.85 -6.56 20.92
CA ILE A 161 17.91 -7.47 21.56
C ILE A 161 18.67 -8.72 21.97
N GLU A 162 18.69 -9.01 23.28
CA GLU A 162 19.55 -10.04 23.87
C GLU A 162 19.40 -11.45 23.25
N PHE A 163 18.24 -11.76 22.68
CA PHE A 163 17.95 -13.06 22.05
C PHE A 163 18.10 -13.07 20.52
N ILE A 164 18.55 -11.97 19.91
CA ILE A 164 18.92 -11.92 18.49
C ILE A 164 20.44 -11.80 18.44
N GLU A 165 21.10 -12.91 18.11
CA GLU A 165 22.56 -13.03 18.17
C GLU A 165 23.27 -12.24 17.07
N GLU A 166 22.68 -12.21 15.86
CA GLU A 166 23.23 -11.54 14.69
C GLU A 166 22.37 -10.34 14.28
N GLN A 167 23.01 -9.20 14.00
CA GLN A 167 22.30 -8.01 13.56
C GLN A 167 21.77 -8.20 12.14
N CYS A 168 20.45 -8.11 12.00
CA CYS A 168 19.77 -8.29 10.73
C CYS A 168 19.77 -7.02 9.87
N ASN A 169 19.82 -7.18 8.54
CA ASN A 169 19.78 -6.05 7.63
C ASN A 169 18.35 -5.50 7.42
N PRO A 170 18.14 -4.17 7.42
CA PRO A 170 16.81 -3.58 7.25
C PRO A 170 16.27 -3.64 5.81
N PHE A 171 17.08 -4.05 4.82
CA PHE A 171 16.71 -4.02 3.40
C PHE A 171 15.38 -4.74 3.14
N ALA A 172 15.26 -6.02 3.53
CA ALA A 172 14.08 -6.82 3.24
C ALA A 172 12.80 -6.24 3.87
N LEU A 173 12.87 -5.84 5.15
CA LEU A 173 11.74 -5.21 5.84
C LEU A 173 11.32 -3.89 5.18
N GLN A 174 12.28 -3.05 4.77
CA GLN A 174 11.98 -1.79 4.08
C GLN A 174 11.25 -2.03 2.75
N ILE A 175 11.67 -3.02 1.97
CA ILE A 175 10.99 -3.41 0.73
C ILE A 175 9.58 -3.91 1.04
N THR A 176 9.42 -4.83 2.00
CA THR A 176 8.10 -5.37 2.40
C THR A 176 7.14 -4.26 2.85
N ILE A 177 7.59 -3.32 3.68
CA ILE A 177 6.77 -2.17 4.12
C ILE A 177 6.35 -1.33 2.91
N CYS A 178 7.29 -1.02 2.02
CA CYS A 178 6.99 -0.22 0.82
C CYS A 178 5.97 -0.93 -0.08
N VAL A 179 6.13 -2.23 -0.33
CA VAL A 179 5.22 -3.02 -1.17
C VAL A 179 3.81 -3.02 -0.57
N ARG A 180 3.68 -3.15 0.76
CA ARG A 180 2.38 -3.07 1.45
C ARG A 180 1.75 -1.68 1.35
N ILE A 181 2.54 -0.61 1.48
CA ILE A 181 2.05 0.77 1.28
C ILE A 181 1.54 0.95 -0.15
N LEU A 182 2.34 0.55 -1.14
CA LEU A 182 1.98 0.68 -2.55
C LEU A 182 0.74 -0.16 -2.89
N ALA A 183 0.62 -1.38 -2.35
CA ALA A 183 -0.58 -2.18 -2.47
C ALA A 183 -1.80 -1.45 -1.90
N MET A 184 -1.71 -0.83 -0.72
CA MET A 184 -2.83 -0.06 -0.18
C MET A 184 -3.20 1.18 -1.01
N GLN A 185 -2.22 1.77 -1.70
CA GLN A 185 -2.44 2.93 -2.57
C GLN A 185 -2.97 2.54 -3.96
N ARG A 186 -2.54 1.41 -4.51
CA ARG A 186 -2.69 1.06 -5.93
C ARG A 186 -3.20 -0.35 -6.22
N CYS A 187 -3.67 -1.09 -5.21
CA CYS A 187 -4.18 -2.46 -5.39
C CYS A 187 -5.19 -2.50 -6.56
N PRO A 188 -5.01 -3.38 -7.56
CA PRO A 188 -5.97 -3.50 -8.65
C PRO A 188 -7.36 -3.88 -8.12
N LEU A 189 -8.43 -3.31 -8.72
CA LEU A 189 -9.80 -3.42 -8.21
C LEU A 189 -10.25 -4.86 -7.98
N GLN A 190 -9.83 -5.80 -8.82
CA GLN A 190 -10.17 -7.22 -8.71
C GLN A 190 -9.54 -7.94 -7.52
N PHE A 191 -8.46 -7.40 -6.94
CA PHE A 191 -7.77 -7.95 -5.76
C PHE A 191 -8.07 -7.16 -4.49
N GLN A 192 -8.97 -6.17 -4.58
CA GLN A 192 -9.36 -5.35 -3.44
C GLN A 192 -10.43 -6.06 -2.61
N VAL A 193 -10.18 -6.18 -1.31
CA VAL A 193 -11.24 -6.58 -0.38
C VAL A 193 -12.23 -5.41 -0.23
N ASN A 194 -13.50 -5.67 -0.55
CA ASN A 194 -14.55 -4.64 -0.58
C ASN A 194 -15.33 -4.56 0.74
N THR A 195 -14.64 -4.14 1.80
CA THR A 195 -15.26 -3.84 3.11
C THR A 195 -15.05 -2.37 3.46
N ASP A 196 -15.91 -1.81 4.33
CA ASP A 196 -15.77 -0.42 4.76
C ASP A 196 -14.46 -0.18 5.54
N ASN A 197 -14.01 -1.19 6.29
CA ASN A 197 -12.69 -1.18 6.93
C ASN A 197 -11.56 -1.02 5.90
N CYS A 198 -11.61 -1.78 4.80
CA CYS A 198 -10.59 -1.69 3.76
C CYS A 198 -10.68 -0.40 2.94
N LYS A 199 -11.88 0.13 2.70
CA LYS A 199 -12.03 1.46 2.09
C LYS A 199 -11.41 2.54 2.98
N MET A 200 -11.70 2.52 4.29
CA MET A 200 -11.10 3.45 5.25
C MET A 200 -9.57 3.34 5.28
N ALA A 201 -9.05 2.11 5.35
CA ALA A 201 -7.61 1.88 5.37
C ALA A 201 -6.94 2.39 4.08
N ARG A 202 -7.50 2.10 2.90
CA ARG A 202 -6.99 2.65 1.63
C ARG A 202 -7.00 4.17 1.61
N SER A 203 -8.09 4.80 2.04
CA SER A 203 -8.16 6.27 2.15
C SER A 203 -7.10 6.83 3.09
N TYR A 204 -6.79 6.14 4.20
CA TYR A 204 -5.67 6.51 5.07
C TYR A 204 -4.32 6.46 4.33
N PHE A 205 -4.01 5.38 3.61
CA PHE A 205 -2.75 5.26 2.87
C PHE A 205 -2.63 6.25 1.71
N LEU A 206 -3.75 6.65 1.10
CA LEU A 206 -3.78 7.64 0.03
C LEU A 206 -3.62 9.08 0.53
N GLN A 207 -4.11 9.39 1.73
CA GLN A 207 -4.13 10.78 2.24
C GLN A 207 -3.05 11.08 3.28
N CYS A 208 -2.60 10.07 4.03
CA CYS A 208 -1.79 10.25 5.23
C CYS A 208 -0.39 9.62 5.15
N VAL A 209 -0.15 8.78 4.15
CA VAL A 209 1.14 8.10 3.95
C VAL A 209 1.76 8.62 2.66
N VAL A 210 3.08 8.74 2.63
CA VAL A 210 3.82 9.17 1.44
C VAL A 210 3.43 8.32 0.23
N ASP A 211 3.06 8.98 -0.88
CA ASP A 211 2.76 8.30 -2.13
C ASP A 211 4.04 7.72 -2.70
N VAL A 212 4.11 6.40 -2.82
CA VAL A 212 5.33 5.71 -3.27
C VAL A 212 5.65 6.13 -4.70
N GLU A 213 4.67 6.08 -5.61
CA GLU A 213 4.91 6.34 -7.04
C GLU A 213 5.45 7.75 -7.32
N SER A 214 4.91 8.78 -6.67
CA SER A 214 5.40 10.16 -6.85
C SER A 214 6.78 10.42 -6.23
N ASN A 215 7.36 9.44 -5.53
CA ASN A 215 8.62 9.55 -4.80
C ASN A 215 9.66 8.50 -5.20
N VAL A 216 9.38 7.73 -6.27
CA VAL A 216 10.28 6.78 -6.94
C VAL A 216 11.18 7.46 -7.95
#